data_AF-A0A971FG96-F1
#
_entry.id   AF-A0A971FG96-F1
#
_cell.length_a   1.000
_cell.length_b   1.000
_cell.length_c   1.000
_cell.angle_alpha   90.00
_cell.angle_beta   90.00
_cell.angle_gamma   90.00
#
_symmetry.space_group_name_H-M   'P 1'
#
loop_
_entity.id
_entity.type
_entity.pdbx_description
1 polymer ?
#
loop_
_entity_poly.entity_id
_entity_poly.type
_entity_poly.pdbx_seq_one_letter_code
_entity_poly.pdbx_strand_id
1 'polypeptide(L)'
;MNSYGGVTTDLLTDTSVITESDTWYDVYVRAEGGAIEVWRGLRGGALSLAGRVTGAATLSGEAVAFDTNPNVVAHFDDLRMCTARAANQSFSSTFTGSFDGWVQEAGTFSTANNYLVNTSYGGQGRMRRDTANGDFQMKFSYRDTSPISGPWGQVRFRHADSNNFGYLTLYPGSFSLSEKRAGTL
;
A
#
# COMPACT_ATOMS: atom_id res chain seq x y z
N MET A 1 2.97 -16.02 24.82
CA MET A 1 2.85 -14.57 25.09
C MET A 1 3.19 -13.86 23.79
N ASN A 2 2.20 -13.33 23.09
CA ASN A 2 2.43 -12.59 21.84
C ASN A 2 2.78 -11.16 22.22
N SER A 3 4.08 -10.83 22.23
CA SER A 3 4.49 -9.44 22.24
C SER A 3 4.08 -8.83 20.90
N TYR A 4 3.09 -7.94 20.90
CA TYR A 4 2.88 -6.99 19.82
C TYR A 4 4.08 -6.03 19.84
N GLY A 5 5.20 -6.47 19.25
CA GLY A 5 6.45 -5.73 19.20
C GLY A 5 6.39 -4.59 18.17
N GLY A 6 7.23 -3.59 18.36
CA GLY A 6 7.47 -2.52 17.41
C GLY A 6 6.87 -1.16 17.77
N VAL A 7 7.68 -0.11 17.62
CA VAL A 7 7.28 1.28 17.74
C VAL A 7 6.83 1.78 16.37
N THR A 8 5.62 2.33 16.31
CA THR A 8 5.14 3.06 15.13
C THR A 8 5.66 4.49 15.20
N THR A 9 6.25 4.96 14.11
CA THR A 9 6.64 6.36 13.91
C THR A 9 5.84 6.92 12.74
N ASP A 10 5.08 7.98 12.98
CA ASP A 10 4.41 8.72 11.91
C ASP A 10 5.43 9.62 11.20
N LEU A 11 5.48 9.50 9.87
CA LEU A 11 6.44 10.21 9.03
C LEU A 11 5.78 11.41 8.33
N LEU A 12 4.54 11.23 7.87
CA LEU A 12 3.76 12.27 7.22
C LEU A 12 2.26 11.96 7.33
N THR A 13 1.46 12.98 7.55
CA THR A 13 0.01 12.93 7.36
C THR A 13 -0.38 14.11 6.49
N ASP A 14 -1.09 13.86 5.39
CA ASP A 14 -1.64 14.90 4.53
C ASP A 14 -3.15 14.78 4.46
N THR A 15 -3.83 15.84 4.89
CA THR A 15 -5.29 15.97 4.93
C THR A 15 -5.84 16.92 3.85
N SER A 16 -4.98 17.42 2.96
CA SER A 16 -5.38 18.30 1.86
C SER A 16 -5.95 17.54 0.65
N VAL A 17 -5.81 16.22 0.64
CA VAL A 17 -6.23 15.35 -0.45
C VAL A 17 -7.69 14.96 -0.30
N ILE A 18 -8.61 15.69 -0.93
CA ILE A 18 -10.03 15.32 -0.93
C ILE A 18 -10.24 14.07 -1.80
N THR A 19 -10.98 13.09 -1.28
CA THR A 19 -11.36 11.88 -2.01
C THR A 19 -12.88 11.70 -1.95
N GLU A 20 -13.47 11.41 -3.09
CA GLU A 20 -14.87 11.01 -3.19
C GLU A 20 -14.98 9.52 -2.88
N SER A 21 -16.07 9.15 -2.21
CA SER A 21 -16.41 7.74 -2.03
C SER A 21 -16.66 7.11 -3.40
N ASP A 22 -16.41 5.81 -3.51
CA ASP A 22 -16.72 5.03 -4.70
C ASP A 22 -16.00 5.47 -5.99
N THR A 23 -14.86 6.16 -5.85
CA THR A 23 -14.10 6.72 -6.98
C THR A 23 -12.73 6.06 -7.09
N TRP A 24 -12.30 5.80 -8.33
CA TRP A 24 -10.99 5.25 -8.63
C TRP A 24 -9.90 6.32 -8.66
N TYR A 25 -8.79 6.03 -7.99
CA TYR A 25 -7.60 6.86 -7.96
C TYR A 25 -6.36 6.06 -8.31
N ASP A 26 -5.42 6.70 -9.00
CA ASP A 26 -4.10 6.14 -9.26
C ASP A 26 -3.10 6.67 -8.24
N VAL A 27 -2.25 5.79 -7.75
CA VAL A 27 -1.18 6.08 -6.80
C VAL A 27 0.14 5.63 -7.38
N TYR A 28 1.17 6.44 -7.18
CA TYR A 28 2.56 6.06 -7.37
C TYR A 28 3.28 6.25 -6.05
N VAL A 29 4.01 5.23 -5.59
CA VAL A 29 4.86 5.28 -4.41
C VAL A 29 6.27 4.92 -4.79
N ARG A 30 7.24 5.68 -4.28
CA ARG A 30 8.67 5.39 -4.39
C ARG A 30 9.28 5.44 -3.01
N ALA A 31 9.98 4.37 -2.61
CA ALA A 31 10.93 4.44 -1.50
C ALA A 31 12.33 4.09 -1.98
N GLU A 32 13.26 5.00 -1.70
CA GLU A 32 14.66 4.89 -2.09
C GLU A 32 15.54 5.44 -0.97
N GLY A 33 16.34 4.56 -0.36
CA GLY A 33 17.09 4.93 0.84
C GLY A 33 16.17 5.52 1.91
N GLY A 34 16.51 6.69 2.46
CA GLY A 34 15.67 7.39 3.44
C GLY A 34 14.57 8.27 2.87
N ALA A 35 14.36 8.30 1.55
CA ALA A 35 13.32 9.11 0.93
C ALA A 35 12.09 8.26 0.57
N ILE A 36 10.90 8.78 0.87
CA ILE A 36 9.63 8.20 0.46
C ILE A 36 8.80 9.29 -0.19
N GLU A 37 8.29 9.03 -1.39
CA GLU A 37 7.46 9.96 -2.16
C GLU A 37 6.16 9.26 -2.58
N VAL A 38 5.05 9.97 -2.46
CA VAL A 38 3.71 9.51 -2.83
C VAL A 38 3.11 10.53 -3.79
N TRP A 39 2.67 10.07 -4.95
CA TRP A 39 1.91 10.84 -5.91
C TRP A 39 0.55 10.20 -6.12
N ARG A 40 -0.46 11.03 -6.35
CA ARG A 40 -1.85 10.58 -6.45
C ARG A 40 -2.64 11.46 -7.41
N GLY A 41 -3.64 10.87 -8.06
CA GLY A 41 -4.60 11.57 -8.92
C GLY A 41 -5.82 10.71 -9.21
N LEU A 42 -6.83 11.29 -9.86
CA LEU A 42 -7.95 10.51 -10.41
C LEU A 42 -7.41 9.48 -11.41
N ARG A 43 -8.06 8.31 -11.49
CA ARG A 43 -7.62 7.25 -12.40
C ARG A 43 -7.56 7.74 -13.85
N GLY A 44 -6.42 7.50 -14.51
CA GLY A 44 -6.14 7.97 -15.88
C GLY A 44 -5.81 9.47 -16.00
N GLY A 45 -5.83 10.21 -14.89
CA GLY A 45 -5.47 11.63 -14.83
C GLY A 45 -3.98 11.86 -14.52
N ALA A 46 -3.61 13.14 -14.43
CA ALA A 46 -2.28 13.52 -13.98
C ALA A 46 -2.12 13.26 -12.46
N LEU A 47 -0.95 12.72 -12.08
CA LEU A 47 -0.60 12.55 -10.68
C LEU A 47 0.07 13.83 -10.15
N SER A 48 -0.35 14.27 -8.98
CA SER A 48 0.30 15.35 -8.22
C SER A 48 1.07 14.76 -7.05
N LEU A 49 2.17 15.40 -6.65
CA LEU A 49 2.88 15.01 -5.42
C LEU A 49 1.95 15.22 -4.24
N ALA A 50 1.56 14.13 -3.60
CA ALA A 50 0.72 14.13 -2.42
C ALA A 50 1.60 14.29 -1.17
N GLY A 51 2.77 13.66 -1.14
CA GLY A 51 3.66 13.78 0.01
C GLY A 51 5.07 13.32 -0.23
N ARG A 52 5.99 13.86 0.56
CA ARG A 52 7.39 13.46 0.58
C ARG A 52 7.94 13.49 2.00
N VAL A 53 8.71 12.46 2.34
CA VAL A 53 9.49 12.35 3.57
C VAL A 53 10.96 12.15 3.21
N THR A 54 11.84 12.75 4.00
CA THR A 54 13.27 12.44 4.03
C THR A 54 13.64 11.96 5.44
N GLY A 55 14.59 11.03 5.54
CA GLY A 55 15.03 10.46 6.82
C GLY A 55 14.21 9.27 7.33
N ALA A 56 13.37 8.65 6.47
CA ALA A 56 12.71 7.39 6.80
C ALA A 56 13.75 6.26 6.98
N ALA A 57 13.44 5.23 7.78
CA ALA A 57 14.35 4.12 7.96
C ALA A 57 14.48 3.30 6.67
N THR A 58 15.73 2.94 6.32
CA THR A 58 16.01 2.01 5.22
C THR A 58 15.86 0.58 5.71
N LEU A 59 14.61 0.11 5.76
CA LEU A 59 14.28 -1.28 6.07
C LEU A 59 14.65 -2.19 4.88
N SER A 60 15.21 -3.37 5.17
CA SER A 60 15.68 -4.32 4.14
C SER A 60 14.66 -5.40 3.78
N GLY A 61 13.39 -5.24 4.15
CA GLY A 61 12.37 -6.25 3.83
C GLY A 61 12.12 -6.36 2.33
N GLU A 62 11.96 -7.58 1.85
CA GLU A 62 11.87 -7.91 0.43
C GLU A 62 10.44 -8.31 0.06
N ALA A 63 9.48 -7.47 0.47
CA ALA A 63 8.08 -7.64 0.08
C ALA A 63 7.25 -6.37 0.16
N VAL A 64 6.14 -6.43 -0.55
CA VAL A 64 5.02 -5.50 -0.49
C VAL A 64 3.78 -6.26 -0.04
N ALA A 65 2.91 -5.61 0.74
CA ALA A 65 1.61 -6.16 1.08
C ALA A 65 0.51 -5.12 0.97
N PHE A 66 -0.68 -5.56 0.56
CA PHE A 66 -1.92 -4.82 0.73
C PHE A 66 -2.65 -5.38 1.94
N ASP A 67 -2.95 -4.52 2.90
CA ASP A 67 -3.79 -4.84 4.04
C ASP A 67 -5.09 -4.06 3.96
N THR A 68 -6.21 -4.72 4.26
CA THR A 68 -7.51 -4.07 4.43
C THR A 68 -7.95 -4.17 5.89
N ASN A 69 -8.58 -3.12 6.40
CA ASN A 69 -9.11 -3.16 7.77
C ASN A 69 -10.37 -4.02 7.85
N PRO A 70 -10.72 -4.54 9.04
CA PRO A 70 -12.00 -5.20 9.23
C PRO A 70 -13.17 -4.32 8.79
N ASN A 71 -14.17 -4.92 8.14
CA ASN A 71 -15.41 -4.27 7.68
C ASN A 71 -15.26 -3.22 6.59
N VAL A 72 -14.10 -3.16 5.94
CA VAL A 72 -13.83 -2.31 4.78
C VAL A 72 -13.88 -3.14 3.50
N VAL A 73 -14.34 -2.55 2.39
CA VAL A 73 -14.32 -3.14 1.04
C VAL A 73 -13.46 -2.26 0.13
N ALA A 74 -12.18 -2.59 0.07
CA ALA A 74 -11.20 -1.95 -0.77
C ALA A 74 -10.95 -2.77 -2.04
N HIS A 75 -10.87 -2.03 -3.14
CA HIS A 75 -10.61 -2.54 -4.48
C HIS A 75 -9.25 -2.05 -4.93
N PHE A 76 -8.44 -2.95 -5.47
CA PHE A 76 -7.12 -2.65 -5.99
C PHE A 76 -7.01 -3.17 -7.42
N ASP A 77 -6.48 -2.34 -8.31
CA ASP A 77 -6.35 -2.64 -9.72
C ASP A 77 -5.03 -2.05 -10.25
N ASP A 78 -4.67 -2.41 -11.49
CA ASP A 78 -3.48 -1.92 -12.19
C ASP A 78 -2.21 -2.04 -11.36
N LEU A 79 -2.10 -3.12 -10.59
CA LEU A 79 -0.98 -3.40 -9.71
C LEU A 79 0.28 -3.54 -10.56
N ARG A 80 1.18 -2.57 -10.45
CA ARG A 80 2.42 -2.52 -11.21
C ARG A 80 3.57 -2.25 -10.27
N MET A 81 4.55 -3.14 -10.23
CA MET A 81 5.75 -2.96 -9.43
C MET A 81 6.98 -2.86 -10.32
N CYS A 82 7.90 -2.00 -9.91
CA CYS A 82 9.24 -1.93 -10.43
C CYS A 82 10.22 -2.06 -9.25
N THR A 83 11.09 -3.06 -9.32
CA THR A 83 12.13 -3.33 -8.31
C THR A 83 13.45 -2.64 -8.62
N ALA A 84 13.51 -1.86 -9.70
CA ALA A 84 14.68 -1.07 -10.05
C ALA A 84 14.76 0.19 -9.18
N ARG A 85 15.99 0.58 -8.80
CA ARG A 85 16.26 1.74 -7.95
C ARG A 85 16.07 3.08 -8.67
N ALA A 86 16.22 3.11 -9.98
CA ALA A 86 16.15 4.34 -10.78
C ALA A 86 14.69 4.72 -11.11
N ALA A 87 14.38 6.02 -11.11
CA ALA A 87 13.07 6.54 -11.55
C ALA A 87 12.80 6.24 -13.05
N ASN A 88 11.53 6.37 -13.46
CA ASN A 88 11.08 6.26 -14.87
C ASN A 88 11.32 4.89 -15.52
N GLN A 89 11.20 3.83 -14.74
CA GLN A 89 11.37 2.47 -15.25
C GLN A 89 10.04 1.91 -15.78
N SER A 90 10.16 0.94 -16.68
CA SER A 90 9.01 0.24 -17.23
C SER A 90 8.28 -0.52 -16.13
N PHE A 91 6.97 -0.31 -16.07
CA PHE A 91 6.06 -0.99 -15.16
C PHE A 91 5.40 -2.15 -15.90
N SER A 92 5.60 -3.37 -15.46
CA SER A 92 4.81 -4.51 -15.92
C SER A 92 3.52 -4.58 -15.10
N SER A 93 2.35 -4.61 -15.77
CA SER A 93 1.11 -4.99 -15.10
C SER A 93 1.28 -6.35 -14.49
N THR A 94 0.93 -6.45 -13.22
CA THR A 94 0.89 -7.71 -12.49
C THR A 94 -0.55 -8.12 -12.19
N PHE A 95 -1.54 -7.61 -12.92
CA PHE A 95 -2.93 -8.00 -12.76
C PHE A 95 -3.59 -8.29 -14.12
N THR A 96 -4.04 -9.53 -14.30
CA THR A 96 -4.59 -10.15 -15.52
C THR A 96 -5.86 -10.97 -15.20
N GLY A 97 -6.55 -10.62 -14.10
CA GLY A 97 -7.75 -11.33 -13.65
C GLY A 97 -7.47 -12.54 -12.74
N SER A 98 -6.22 -12.75 -12.35
CA SER A 98 -5.79 -13.74 -11.36
C SER A 98 -4.95 -13.05 -10.26
N PHE A 99 -4.61 -13.77 -9.19
CA PHE A 99 -3.74 -13.19 -8.14
C PHE A 99 -2.31 -12.93 -8.62
N ASP A 100 -1.86 -13.49 -9.75
CA ASP A 100 -0.66 -13.05 -10.48
C ASP A 100 0.62 -12.89 -9.62
N GLY A 101 0.90 -13.88 -8.77
CA GLY A 101 2.06 -13.89 -7.87
C GLY A 101 1.84 -13.17 -6.54
N TRP A 102 0.65 -12.65 -6.29
CA TRP A 102 0.20 -12.25 -4.96
C TRP A 102 -0.31 -13.47 -4.19
N VAL A 103 0.07 -13.56 -2.92
CA VAL A 103 -0.30 -14.62 -1.99
C VAL A 103 -1.30 -14.07 -0.98
N GLN A 104 -2.43 -14.75 -0.82
CA GLN A 104 -3.43 -14.44 0.20
C GLN A 104 -2.96 -14.97 1.56
N GLU A 105 -2.54 -14.08 2.46
CA GLU A 105 -2.10 -14.44 3.80
C GLU A 105 -3.25 -14.43 4.83
N ALA A 106 -4.25 -13.57 4.61
CA ALA A 106 -5.39 -13.41 5.50
C ALA A 106 -6.63 -12.95 4.75
N GLY A 107 -7.80 -13.31 5.28
CA GLY A 107 -9.09 -13.01 4.67
C GLY A 107 -9.30 -13.74 3.35
N THR A 108 -10.20 -13.21 2.53
CA THR A 108 -10.63 -13.73 1.24
C THR A 108 -10.66 -12.60 0.24
N PHE A 109 -10.12 -12.86 -0.93
CA PHE A 109 -10.13 -11.93 -2.05
C PHE A 109 -10.79 -12.55 -3.28
N SER A 110 -11.35 -11.71 -4.13
CA SER A 110 -11.90 -12.07 -5.42
C SER A 110 -11.22 -11.28 -6.53
N THR A 111 -11.09 -11.90 -7.70
CA THR A 111 -10.61 -11.26 -8.94
C THR A 111 -11.69 -11.24 -10.04
N ALA A 112 -12.93 -11.62 -9.72
CA ALA A 112 -13.99 -11.86 -10.69
C ALA A 112 -14.34 -10.66 -11.58
N ASN A 113 -14.05 -9.44 -11.11
CA ASN A 113 -14.34 -8.19 -11.82
C ASN A 113 -13.11 -7.55 -12.47
N ASN A 114 -12.03 -8.33 -12.67
CA ASN A 114 -10.74 -7.85 -13.18
C ASN A 114 -10.08 -6.78 -12.29
N TYR A 115 -10.38 -6.80 -10.99
CA TYR A 115 -9.61 -6.13 -9.94
C TYR A 115 -9.61 -7.02 -8.69
N LEU A 116 -8.63 -6.81 -7.82
CA LEU A 116 -8.56 -7.45 -6.51
C LEU A 116 -9.54 -6.75 -5.57
N VAL A 117 -10.48 -7.50 -4.99
CA VAL A 117 -11.38 -6.97 -3.95
C VAL A 117 -11.38 -7.88 -2.74
N ASN A 118 -11.26 -7.30 -1.55
CA ASN A 118 -11.45 -8.09 -0.34
C ASN A 118 -12.95 -8.37 -0.14
N THR A 119 -13.29 -9.64 0.04
CA THR A 119 -14.67 -10.10 0.28
C THR A 119 -14.89 -10.54 1.72
N SER A 120 -13.84 -10.53 2.54
CA SER A 120 -13.93 -10.82 3.97
C SER A 120 -14.61 -9.70 4.72
N TYR A 121 -15.82 -9.98 5.20
CA TYR A 121 -16.50 -9.15 6.19
C TYR A 121 -16.06 -9.57 7.61
N GLY A 122 -15.84 -8.61 8.51
CA GLY A 122 -15.46 -8.89 9.91
C GLY A 122 -14.00 -9.23 10.20
N GLY A 123 -13.13 -9.35 9.19
CA GLY A 123 -11.70 -9.69 9.37
C GLY A 123 -10.77 -8.85 8.50
N GLN A 124 -9.49 -8.77 8.89
CA GLN A 124 -8.44 -8.15 8.06
C GLN A 124 -8.16 -9.01 6.83
N GLY A 125 -8.13 -8.39 5.65
CA GLY A 125 -7.60 -8.99 4.43
C GLY A 125 -6.12 -8.66 4.26
N ARG A 126 -5.32 -9.61 3.78
CA ARG A 126 -3.94 -9.35 3.39
C ARG A 126 -3.51 -10.13 2.15
N MET A 127 -2.98 -9.41 1.16
CA MET A 127 -2.26 -9.97 0.02
C MET A 127 -0.79 -9.55 0.11
N ARG A 128 0.13 -10.49 0.05
CA ARG A 128 1.58 -10.25 0.04
C ARG A 128 2.18 -10.61 -1.31
N ARG A 129 3.23 -9.91 -1.70
CA ARG A 129 4.12 -10.34 -2.76
C ARG A 129 5.57 -10.07 -2.41
N ASP A 130 6.40 -11.08 -2.61
CA ASP A 130 7.85 -10.95 -2.46
C ASP A 130 8.43 -10.10 -3.60
N THR A 131 9.45 -9.30 -3.28
CA THR A 131 10.17 -8.44 -4.20
C THR A 131 11.65 -8.80 -4.20
N ALA A 132 12.37 -8.49 -5.28
CA ALA A 132 13.80 -8.78 -5.35
C ALA A 132 14.68 -7.79 -4.56
N ASN A 133 14.11 -6.68 -4.07
CA ASN A 133 14.80 -5.61 -3.33
C ASN A 133 13.80 -4.90 -2.40
N GLY A 134 14.31 -4.28 -1.33
CA GLY A 134 13.52 -3.44 -0.42
C GLY A 134 13.29 -2.00 -0.89
N ASP A 135 14.16 -1.45 -1.74
CA ASP A 135 13.81 -0.23 -2.49
C ASP A 135 12.75 -0.58 -3.53
N PHE A 136 11.69 0.22 -3.59
CA PHE A 136 10.52 -0.13 -4.38
C PHE A 136 9.93 1.09 -5.09
N GLN A 137 9.42 0.84 -6.29
CA GLN A 137 8.52 1.72 -7.00
C GLN A 137 7.24 0.94 -7.31
N MET A 138 6.09 1.50 -6.97
CA MET A 138 4.81 0.85 -7.21
C MET A 138 3.81 1.84 -7.77
N LYS A 139 3.08 1.42 -8.80
CA LYS A 139 1.85 2.05 -9.25
C LYS A 139 0.68 1.11 -8.98
N PHE A 140 -0.43 1.65 -8.55
CA PHE A 140 -1.67 0.91 -8.40
C PHE A 140 -2.85 1.87 -8.45
N SER A 141 -3.99 1.35 -8.87
CA SER A 141 -5.28 2.01 -8.71
C SER A 141 -5.98 1.48 -7.46
N TYR A 142 -6.73 2.34 -6.78
CA TYR A 142 -7.59 1.92 -5.68
C TYR A 142 -8.94 2.61 -5.70
N ARG A 143 -9.93 1.95 -5.11
CA ARG A 143 -11.29 2.45 -4.87
C ARG A 143 -11.79 1.84 -3.57
N ASP A 144 -12.57 2.60 -2.83
CA ASP A 144 -13.28 2.12 -1.63
C ASP A 144 -14.78 2.18 -1.84
N THR A 145 -15.48 1.09 -1.47
CA THR A 145 -16.94 1.02 -1.46
C THR A 145 -17.47 0.71 -0.06
N SER A 146 -16.71 1.04 0.98
CA SER A 146 -17.05 0.65 2.35
C SER A 146 -18.30 1.39 2.82
N PRO A 147 -19.20 0.73 3.56
CA PRO A 147 -20.33 1.40 4.18
C PRO A 147 -19.94 2.23 5.41
N ILE A 148 -18.69 2.09 5.89
CA ILE A 148 -18.16 2.77 7.08
C ILE A 148 -16.98 3.68 6.73
N SER A 149 -16.86 4.79 7.44
CA SER A 149 -15.69 5.67 7.36
C SER A 149 -14.52 5.07 8.17
N GLY A 150 -13.33 4.99 7.59
CA GLY A 150 -12.12 4.50 8.25
C GLY A 150 -10.94 4.38 7.28
N PRO A 151 -9.76 3.91 7.72
CA PRO A 151 -8.68 3.63 6.79
C PRO A 151 -9.09 2.50 5.86
N TRP A 152 -9.06 2.76 4.56
CA TRP A 152 -9.53 1.85 3.52
C TRP A 152 -8.53 0.73 3.23
N GLY A 153 -7.25 1.03 3.38
CA GLY A 153 -6.22 0.01 3.23
C GLY A 153 -4.85 0.56 3.52
N GLN A 154 -3.89 -0.35 3.60
CA GLN A 154 -2.50 -0.04 3.73
C GLN A 154 -1.72 -0.70 2.61
N VAL A 155 -0.75 0.03 2.08
CA VAL A 155 0.33 -0.54 1.28
C VAL A 155 1.56 -0.61 2.16
N ARG A 156 1.93 -1.82 2.56
CA ARG A 156 3.18 -2.08 3.26
C ARG A 156 4.29 -2.29 2.25
N PHE A 157 5.46 -1.75 2.56
CA PHE A 157 6.66 -1.86 1.77
C PHE A 157 7.86 -2.06 2.67
N ARG A 158 8.95 -2.55 2.09
CA ARG A 158 10.10 -3.02 2.86
C ARG A 158 9.68 -4.01 3.97
N HIS A 159 8.70 -4.88 3.65
CA HIS A 159 8.03 -5.72 4.63
C HIS A 159 8.87 -6.95 4.96
N ALA A 160 9.63 -6.87 6.07
CA ALA A 160 10.44 -7.96 6.56
C ALA A 160 9.61 -8.94 7.42
N ASP A 161 8.82 -8.39 8.35
CA ASP A 161 7.96 -9.14 9.26
C ASP A 161 6.83 -8.24 9.82
N SER A 162 6.02 -8.77 10.73
CA SER A 162 4.85 -8.08 11.32
C SER A 162 5.17 -6.83 12.17
N ASN A 163 6.44 -6.54 12.40
CA ASN A 163 6.91 -5.43 13.23
C ASN A 163 7.94 -4.55 12.52
N ASN A 164 8.34 -4.89 11.28
CA ASN A 164 9.36 -4.19 10.51
C ASN A 164 8.87 -3.94 9.08
N PHE A 165 8.23 -2.79 8.87
CA PHE A 165 7.76 -2.34 7.57
C PHE A 165 7.48 -0.83 7.54
N GLY A 166 7.62 -0.23 6.37
CA GLY A 166 7.02 1.07 6.07
C GLY A 166 5.62 0.88 5.51
N TYR A 167 4.71 1.84 5.72
CA TYR A 167 3.38 1.73 5.16
C TYR A 167 2.76 3.08 4.81
N LEU A 168 2.06 3.07 3.67
CA LEU A 168 1.12 4.11 3.25
C LEU A 168 -0.27 3.67 3.69
N THR A 169 -0.96 4.48 4.49
CA THR A 169 -2.38 4.27 4.79
C THR A 169 -3.24 5.18 3.93
N LEU A 170 -4.25 4.59 3.28
CA LEU A 170 -5.20 5.27 2.42
C LEU A 170 -6.48 5.54 3.23
N TYR A 171 -6.91 6.80 3.30
CA TYR A 171 -8.12 7.21 3.99
C TYR A 171 -9.10 7.91 3.03
N PRO A 172 -10.39 8.00 3.43
CA PRO A 172 -11.29 9.00 2.88
C PRO A 172 -10.75 10.39 3.21
N GLY A 173 -10.24 11.09 2.19
CA GLY A 173 -9.83 12.48 2.30
C GLY A 173 -8.42 12.71 2.85
N SER A 174 -7.60 11.66 3.01
CA SER A 174 -6.21 11.82 3.46
C SER A 174 -5.35 10.61 3.12
N PHE A 175 -4.04 10.76 3.31
CA PHE A 175 -3.15 9.62 3.45
C PHE A 175 -2.16 9.86 4.59
N SER A 176 -1.58 8.78 5.09
CA SER A 176 -0.44 8.86 6.00
C SER A 176 0.69 7.93 5.59
N LEU A 177 1.92 8.34 5.85
CA LEU A 177 3.11 7.52 5.81
C LEU A 177 3.59 7.31 7.23
N SER A 178 3.81 6.05 7.58
CA SER A 178 4.36 5.68 8.87
C SER A 178 5.32 4.50 8.69
N GLU A 179 6.12 4.23 9.71
CA GLU A 179 6.96 3.04 9.79
C GLU A 179 6.73 2.33 11.12
N LYS A 180 6.73 1.00 11.09
CA LYS A 180 6.73 0.18 12.29
C LYS A 180 8.08 -0.51 12.40
N ARG A 181 8.72 -0.39 13.57
CA ARG A 181 10.05 -0.97 13.82
C ARG A 181 10.08 -1.65 15.18
N ALA A 182 10.34 -2.95 15.21
CA ALA A 182 10.82 -3.60 16.43
C ALA A 182 12.20 -3.01 16.73
N GLY A 183 12.35 -2.39 17.90
CA GLY A 183 13.54 -1.63 18.25
C GLY A 183 14.83 -2.40 17.96
N THR A 184 15.76 -1.74 17.28
CA THR A 184 17.18 -2.05 17.39
C THR A 184 17.73 -1.31 18.61
N LEU A 185 18.33 -2.04 19.53
CA LEU A 185 19.64 -1.64 20.01
C LEU A 185 20.64 -2.55 19.31
#